data_AF-A0A6N3G2I5-F1
#
_entry.id   AF-A0A6N3G2I5-F1
#
_cell.length_a   1.000
_cell.length_b   1.000
_cell.length_c   1.000
_cell.angle_alpha   90.00
_cell.angle_beta   90.00
_cell.angle_gamma   90.00
#
_symmetry.space_group_name_H-M   'P 1'
#
loop_
_entity.id
_entity.type
_entity.pdbx_description
1 polymer ?
#
loop_
_entity_poly.entity_id
_entity_poly.type
_entity_poly.pdbx_seq_one_letter_code
_entity_poly.pdbx_strand_id
1 'polypeptide(L)'
;MVRRDEYRYTENPMITEAPWKSDTFDYQTGGWRDQLRFYNGQAITYDAMGNPLQYLEMQMEWEKGHQLNHITGAGLDMYCMYNDSGKRIRKTVNGVTTDFYLDGSAILMQTPSDGSRIDFFYDDKGNVFAMKYQNEMYFYRKNLFGDILGILDSHGTELVKYEYNSWGKLLNLTDYSSNGLGRRNPFRFKGYYYDEELGMYYLNSRYYDPEVGRFISPDTTDILEVQDDLYDKNLYAYCDNNPVMRIDSSGAVWHLAVGAVVGVATQFVADVGIGLATGSSFGEVISSLSLVVVVKHFCNTYG
;
A
#
# COMPACT_ATOMS: atom_id res chain seq x y z
N MET A 1 12.72 -14.18 -18.39
CA MET A 1 12.05 -14.88 -17.29
C MET A 1 12.80 -14.72 -15.99
N VAL A 2 12.23 -13.92 -15.09
CA VAL A 2 12.62 -13.74 -13.69
C VAL A 2 11.61 -14.52 -12.83
N ARG A 3 11.99 -14.96 -11.63
CA ARG A 3 11.11 -15.71 -10.72
C ARG A 3 11.22 -15.15 -9.30
N ARG A 4 10.10 -15.15 -8.57
CA ARG A 4 10.05 -14.93 -7.12
C ARG A 4 9.69 -16.24 -6.44
N ASP A 5 10.54 -16.68 -5.53
CA ASP A 5 10.38 -17.92 -4.79
C ASP A 5 10.08 -17.63 -3.32
N GLU A 6 9.02 -18.24 -2.81
CA GLU A 6 8.65 -18.17 -1.40
C GLU A 6 8.97 -19.50 -0.72
N TYR A 7 9.60 -19.38 0.45
CA TYR A 7 10.02 -20.49 1.29
C TYR A 7 9.29 -20.42 2.62
N ARG A 8 9.13 -21.58 3.28
CA ARG A 8 8.67 -21.60 4.67
C ARG A 8 9.78 -21.03 5.55
N TYR A 9 9.39 -20.37 6.63
CA TYR A 9 10.36 -19.93 7.63
C TYR A 9 11.13 -21.14 8.15
N THR A 10 12.45 -20.99 8.20
CA THR A 10 13.36 -21.97 8.78
C THR A 10 14.43 -21.24 9.55
N GLU A 11 14.81 -21.77 10.71
CA GLU A 11 15.95 -21.29 11.50
C GLU A 11 17.28 -21.80 10.91
N ASN A 12 17.22 -22.71 9.94
CA ASN A 12 18.40 -23.18 9.23
C ASN A 12 18.93 -22.05 8.32
N PRO A 13 20.20 -21.64 8.45
CA PRO A 13 20.78 -20.58 7.61
C PRO A 13 20.87 -20.94 6.12
N MET A 14 20.68 -22.22 5.76
CA MET A 14 20.64 -22.67 4.36
C MET A 14 19.24 -23.17 3.98
N ILE A 15 18.69 -22.60 2.91
CA ILE A 15 17.43 -23.05 2.31
C ILE A 15 17.73 -24.26 1.42
N THR A 16 17.43 -25.46 1.92
CA THR A 16 17.61 -26.73 1.18
C THR A 16 16.31 -27.30 0.64
N GLU A 17 15.17 -26.75 1.05
CA GLU A 17 13.85 -27.18 0.61
C GLU A 17 13.45 -26.48 -0.69
N ALA A 18 12.61 -27.14 -1.49
CA ALA A 18 12.01 -26.51 -2.66
C ALA A 18 11.09 -25.36 -2.22
N PRO A 19 10.96 -24.30 -3.03
CA PRO A 19 10.01 -23.23 -2.76
C PRO A 19 8.59 -23.80 -2.74
N TRP A 20 7.78 -23.36 -1.78
CA TRP A 20 6.40 -23.82 -1.68
C TRP A 20 5.47 -23.03 -2.60
N LYS A 21 5.89 -21.82 -3.02
CA LYS A 21 5.24 -21.01 -4.06
C LYS A 21 6.30 -20.37 -4.92
N SER A 22 5.98 -20.23 -6.20
CA SER A 22 6.85 -19.63 -7.19
C SER A 22 6.10 -18.87 -8.25
N ASP A 23 6.39 -17.58 -8.33
CA ASP A 23 5.80 -16.68 -9.31
C ASP A 23 6.81 -16.36 -10.42
N THR A 24 6.34 -16.26 -11.65
CA THR A 24 7.17 -16.03 -12.84
C THR A 24 6.82 -14.71 -13.51
N PHE A 25 7.85 -14.00 -13.94
CA PHE A 25 7.78 -12.64 -14.47
C PHE A 25 8.55 -12.56 -15.78
N ASP A 26 7.90 -12.07 -16.83
CA ASP A 26 8.56 -11.76 -18.10
C ASP A 26 8.37 -10.30 -18.45
N TYR A 27 9.49 -9.59 -18.67
CA TYR A 27 9.53 -8.15 -18.90
C TYR A 27 9.71 -7.82 -20.38
N GLN A 28 9.44 -6.56 -20.74
CA GLN A 28 9.79 -6.06 -22.07
C GLN A 28 11.31 -6.03 -22.29
N THR A 29 11.74 -6.35 -23.51
CA THR A 29 13.17 -6.39 -23.89
C THR A 29 13.64 -5.11 -24.60
N GLY A 30 12.71 -4.26 -25.04
CA GLY A 30 12.95 -2.96 -25.66
C GLY A 30 11.91 -1.95 -25.20
N GLY A 31 12.19 -0.66 -25.36
CA GLY A 31 11.35 0.40 -24.79
C GLY A 31 11.45 0.44 -23.25
N TRP A 32 10.30 0.46 -22.58
CA TRP A 32 10.19 0.52 -21.12
C TRP A 32 10.50 -0.85 -20.50
N ARG A 33 11.76 -1.11 -20.17
CA ARG A 33 12.22 -2.44 -19.68
C ARG A 33 11.57 -2.89 -18.38
N ASP A 34 11.06 -1.96 -17.59
CA ASP A 34 10.37 -2.28 -16.34
C ASP A 34 8.94 -2.79 -16.54
N GLN A 35 8.38 -2.66 -17.75
CA GLN A 35 7.03 -3.13 -18.05
C GLN A 35 6.94 -4.66 -18.06
N LEU A 36 6.01 -5.19 -17.27
CA LEU A 36 5.76 -6.62 -17.16
C LEU A 36 4.88 -7.08 -18.32
N ARG A 37 5.31 -8.05 -19.11
CA ARG A 37 4.51 -8.65 -20.18
C ARG A 37 3.71 -9.84 -19.71
N PHE A 38 4.26 -10.64 -18.80
CA PHE A 38 3.57 -11.79 -18.24
C PHE A 38 3.84 -11.95 -16.75
N TYR A 39 2.79 -12.27 -16.01
CA TYR A 39 2.85 -12.75 -14.63
C TYR A 39 2.20 -14.12 -14.57
N ASN A 40 2.96 -15.16 -14.22
CA ASN A 40 2.44 -16.55 -14.19
C ASN A 40 1.73 -16.97 -15.49
N GLY A 41 2.23 -16.51 -16.63
CA GLY A 41 1.67 -16.77 -17.96
C GLY A 41 0.45 -15.90 -18.32
N GLN A 42 -0.09 -15.12 -17.39
CA GLN A 42 -1.16 -14.15 -17.68
C GLN A 42 -0.57 -12.88 -18.29
N ALA A 43 -1.16 -12.43 -19.39
CA ALA A 43 -0.64 -11.31 -20.16
C ALA A 43 -0.93 -9.97 -19.50
N ILE A 44 0.00 -9.04 -19.69
CA ILE A 44 -0.15 -7.64 -19.36
C ILE A 44 0.33 -6.84 -20.58
N THR A 45 -0.47 -5.86 -21.00
CA THR A 45 -0.17 -4.96 -22.13
C THR A 45 -0.37 -3.52 -21.71
N TYR A 46 0.26 -2.57 -22.39
CA TYR A 46 0.29 -1.17 -21.97
C TYR A 46 -0.03 -0.22 -23.11
N ASP A 47 -0.53 0.97 -22.75
CA ASP A 47 -0.57 2.13 -23.64
C ASP A 47 0.81 2.78 -23.77
N ALA A 48 0.89 3.86 -24.56
CA ALA A 48 2.14 4.60 -24.77
C ALA A 48 2.64 5.37 -23.53
N MET A 49 1.79 5.58 -22.53
CA MET A 49 2.10 6.23 -21.25
C MET A 49 2.48 5.22 -20.16
N GLY A 50 2.46 3.92 -20.49
CA GLY A 50 2.82 2.84 -19.60
C GLY A 50 1.71 2.41 -18.64
N ASN A 51 0.47 2.84 -18.86
CA ASN A 51 -0.67 2.30 -18.11
C ASN A 51 -1.14 0.99 -18.73
N PRO A 52 -1.54 -0.01 -17.93
CA PRO A 52 -1.93 -1.30 -18.46
C PRO A 52 -3.27 -1.20 -19.20
N LEU A 53 -3.34 -1.69 -20.43
CA LEU A 53 -4.60 -1.87 -21.19
C LEU A 53 -5.23 -3.23 -20.88
N GLN A 54 -4.39 -4.25 -20.76
CA GLN A 54 -4.74 -5.53 -20.17
C GLN A 54 -3.86 -5.73 -18.95
N TYR A 55 -4.46 -6.06 -17.82
CA TYR A 55 -3.76 -6.46 -16.61
C TYR A 55 -4.31 -7.80 -16.12
N LEU A 56 -3.58 -8.88 -16.40
CA LEU A 56 -4.02 -10.25 -16.13
C LEU A 56 -5.32 -10.55 -16.90
N GLU A 57 -6.41 -10.78 -16.18
CA GLU A 57 -7.75 -11.03 -16.72
C GLU A 57 -8.60 -9.76 -16.87
N MET A 58 -8.10 -8.61 -16.41
CA MET A 58 -8.78 -7.32 -16.48
C MET A 58 -8.38 -6.55 -17.73
N GLN A 59 -9.35 -5.89 -18.35
CA GLN A 59 -9.15 -4.84 -19.34
C GLN A 59 -9.33 -3.49 -18.65
N MET A 60 -8.44 -2.54 -18.90
CA MET A 60 -8.39 -1.27 -18.20
C MET A 60 -8.32 -0.12 -19.19
N GLU A 61 -9.14 0.88 -18.96
CA GLU A 61 -9.17 2.14 -19.70
C GLU A 61 -8.74 3.27 -18.77
N TRP A 62 -7.91 4.17 -19.28
CA TRP A 62 -7.33 5.27 -18.53
C TRP A 62 -7.70 6.61 -19.16
N GLU A 63 -7.86 7.62 -18.32
CA GLU A 63 -8.10 8.99 -18.74
C GLU A 63 -7.08 9.94 -18.10
N LYS A 64 -6.99 11.16 -18.65
CA LYS A 64 -6.14 12.24 -18.13
C LYS A 64 -4.71 11.78 -17.80
N GLY A 65 -4.14 10.93 -18.66
CA GLY A 65 -2.81 10.36 -18.50
C GLY A 65 -2.77 9.09 -17.65
N HIS A 66 -3.17 9.16 -16.38
CA HIS A 66 -2.94 8.08 -15.40
C HIS A 66 -4.14 7.79 -14.47
N GLN A 67 -5.33 8.32 -14.76
CA GLN A 67 -6.54 8.05 -13.94
C GLN A 67 -7.27 6.82 -14.50
N LEU A 68 -7.48 5.80 -13.66
CA LEU A 68 -8.17 4.58 -14.07
C LEU A 68 -9.65 4.88 -14.26
N ASN A 69 -10.15 4.86 -15.49
CA ASN A 69 -11.52 5.27 -15.80
C ASN A 69 -12.49 4.08 -15.72
N HIS A 70 -12.16 2.97 -16.39
CA HIS A 70 -13.04 1.82 -16.54
C HIS A 70 -12.26 0.51 -16.52
N ILE A 71 -12.83 -0.50 -15.89
CA ILE A 71 -12.27 -1.84 -15.76
C ILE A 71 -13.35 -2.84 -16.16
N THR A 72 -13.01 -3.76 -17.07
CA THR A 72 -13.85 -4.91 -17.41
C THR A 72 -13.06 -6.22 -17.34
N GLY A 73 -13.72 -7.37 -17.50
CA GLY A 73 -13.08 -8.68 -17.39
C GLY A 73 -13.03 -9.17 -15.94
N ALA A 74 -12.58 -10.41 -15.73
CA ALA A 74 -12.59 -11.08 -14.41
C ALA A 74 -13.95 -11.02 -13.65
N GLY A 75 -15.08 -10.84 -14.36
CA GLY A 75 -16.41 -10.68 -13.75
C GLY A 75 -16.70 -9.28 -13.20
N LEU A 76 -15.90 -8.28 -13.58
CA LEU A 76 -16.03 -6.88 -13.16
C LEU A 76 -16.51 -6.00 -14.31
N ASP A 77 -17.29 -4.99 -13.94
CA ASP A 77 -17.59 -3.77 -14.68
C ASP A 77 -17.48 -2.62 -13.68
N MET A 78 -16.32 -1.95 -13.65
CA MET A 78 -15.98 -0.96 -12.63
C MET A 78 -15.59 0.38 -13.24
N TYR A 79 -16.28 1.45 -12.85
CA TYR A 79 -15.95 2.83 -13.22
C TYR A 79 -15.40 3.59 -12.02
N CYS A 80 -14.43 4.48 -12.23
CA CYS A 80 -13.97 5.42 -11.20
C CYS A 80 -14.11 6.86 -11.69
N MET A 81 -14.39 7.78 -10.76
CA MET A 81 -14.40 9.22 -11.03
C MET A 81 -13.51 9.93 -10.03
N TYR A 82 -12.84 10.98 -10.50
CA TYR A 82 -11.85 11.73 -9.74
C TYR A 82 -12.22 13.21 -9.68
N ASN A 83 -11.81 13.89 -8.61
CA ASN A 83 -11.85 15.35 -8.54
C ASN A 83 -10.75 15.99 -9.41
N ASP A 84 -10.72 17.32 -9.46
CA ASP A 84 -9.73 18.11 -10.20
C ASP A 84 -8.27 17.83 -9.78
N SER A 85 -8.08 17.47 -8.51
CA SER A 85 -6.80 17.11 -7.90
C SER A 85 -6.43 15.63 -8.12
N GLY A 86 -7.21 14.90 -8.92
CA GLY A 86 -6.98 13.51 -9.28
C GLY A 86 -7.22 12.51 -8.14
N LYS A 87 -8.02 12.85 -7.14
CA LYS A 87 -8.43 11.92 -6.07
C LYS A 87 -9.79 11.32 -6.39
N ARG A 88 -9.88 9.98 -6.27
CA ARG A 88 -11.11 9.23 -6.52
C ARG A 88 -12.21 9.66 -5.55
N ILE A 89 -13.30 10.18 -6.10
CA ILE A 89 -14.48 10.63 -5.37
C ILE A 89 -15.68 9.69 -5.55
N ARG A 90 -15.64 8.79 -6.53
CA ARG A 90 -16.67 7.78 -6.76
C ARG A 90 -16.08 6.54 -7.40
N LYS A 91 -16.64 5.37 -7.05
CA LYS A 91 -16.53 4.15 -7.86
C LYS A 91 -17.90 3.52 -8.06
N THR A 92 -18.10 2.87 -9.19
CA THR A 92 -19.27 2.04 -9.44
C THR A 92 -18.79 0.67 -9.85
N VAL A 93 -19.14 -0.37 -9.09
CA VAL A 93 -18.71 -1.76 -9.34
C VAL A 93 -19.95 -2.60 -9.57
N ASN A 94 -20.10 -3.19 -10.76
CA ASN A 94 -21.22 -4.05 -11.12
C ASN A 94 -22.59 -3.42 -10.77
N GLY A 95 -22.74 -2.12 -11.04
CA GLY A 95 -23.95 -1.33 -10.74
C GLY A 95 -24.06 -0.77 -9.32
N VAL A 96 -23.20 -1.17 -8.38
CA VAL A 96 -23.18 -0.62 -7.01
C VAL A 96 -22.26 0.59 -6.96
N THR A 97 -22.83 1.76 -6.70
CA THR A 97 -22.06 3.02 -6.61
C THR A 97 -21.64 3.30 -5.18
N THR A 98 -20.39 3.69 -4.97
CA THR A 98 -19.85 4.19 -3.69
C THR A 98 -19.27 5.58 -3.89
N ASP A 99 -19.78 6.52 -3.11
CA ASP A 99 -19.28 7.90 -3.04
C ASP A 99 -18.26 8.06 -1.92
N PHE A 100 -17.21 8.85 -2.18
CA PHE A 100 -16.16 9.18 -1.23
C PHE A 100 -16.14 10.67 -0.94
N TYR A 101 -15.95 11.01 0.34
CA TYR A 101 -15.86 12.39 0.81
C TYR A 101 -14.52 12.58 1.47
N LEU A 102 -13.78 13.57 0.99
CA LEU A 102 -12.35 13.69 1.23
C LEU A 102 -12.01 14.97 2.01
N ASP A 103 -10.92 14.91 2.76
CA ASP A 103 -10.16 16.08 3.20
C ASP A 103 -8.73 15.94 2.68
N GLY A 104 -8.37 16.77 1.69
CA GLY A 104 -7.18 16.55 0.87
C GLY A 104 -7.19 15.17 0.21
N SER A 105 -6.27 14.30 0.61
CA SER A 105 -6.18 12.90 0.15
C SER A 105 -6.75 11.87 1.14
N ALA A 106 -7.21 12.30 2.32
CA ALA A 106 -7.78 11.41 3.32
C ALA A 106 -9.26 11.15 2.99
N ILE A 107 -9.69 9.89 2.98
CA ILE A 107 -11.10 9.52 2.82
C ILE A 107 -11.76 9.58 4.19
N LEU A 108 -12.56 10.63 4.44
CA LEU A 108 -13.26 10.79 5.70
C LEU A 108 -14.53 9.95 5.79
N MET A 109 -15.16 9.67 4.65
CA MET A 109 -16.41 8.94 4.59
C MET A 109 -16.57 8.21 3.26
N GLN A 110 -17.21 7.04 3.31
CA GLN A 110 -17.77 6.38 2.13
C GLN A 110 -19.26 6.08 2.28
N THR A 111 -20.00 6.15 1.19
CA THR A 111 -21.44 5.90 1.14
C THR A 111 -21.79 5.06 -0.09
N PRO A 112 -22.00 3.74 0.06
CA PRO A 112 -22.55 2.90 -0.99
C PRO A 112 -24.02 3.24 -1.31
N SER A 113 -24.48 2.79 -2.47
CA SER A 113 -25.83 3.06 -2.98
C SER A 113 -26.95 2.42 -2.17
N ASP A 114 -26.63 1.50 -1.26
CA ASP A 114 -27.57 0.95 -0.28
C ASP A 114 -27.89 1.91 0.88
N GLY A 115 -27.24 3.09 0.91
CA GLY A 115 -27.41 4.11 1.95
C GLY A 115 -26.63 3.82 3.22
N SER A 116 -25.87 2.72 3.27
CA SER A 116 -24.92 2.49 4.36
C SER A 116 -23.83 3.57 4.35
N ARG A 117 -23.27 3.85 5.52
CA ARG A 117 -22.24 4.89 5.69
C ARG A 117 -21.16 4.37 6.63
N ILE A 118 -19.92 4.58 6.24
CA ILE A 118 -18.76 4.38 7.10
C ILE A 118 -18.01 5.71 7.20
N ASP A 119 -17.82 6.19 8.42
CA ASP A 119 -16.96 7.34 8.72
C ASP A 119 -15.60 6.84 9.20
N PHE A 120 -14.53 7.53 8.80
CA PHE A 120 -13.16 7.20 9.16
C PHE A 120 -12.53 8.31 9.99
N PHE A 121 -11.80 7.94 11.04
CA PHE A 121 -11.21 8.86 12.00
C PHE A 121 -9.70 8.74 11.98
N TYR A 122 -9.04 9.89 11.96
CA TYR A 122 -7.60 10.03 11.81
C TYR A 122 -7.00 10.73 13.03
N ASP A 123 -5.79 10.35 13.42
CA ASP A 123 -5.02 11.07 14.42
C ASP A 123 -4.44 12.37 13.83
N ASP A 124 -3.75 13.15 14.67
CA ASP A 124 -3.09 14.40 14.28
C ASP A 124 -1.97 14.23 13.25
N LYS A 125 -1.57 12.98 12.97
CA LYS A 125 -0.53 12.60 12.01
C LYS A 125 -1.11 12.00 10.72
N GLY A 126 -2.44 11.95 10.59
CA GLY A 126 -3.11 11.40 9.41
C GLY A 126 -3.16 9.87 9.37
N ASN A 127 -2.93 9.18 10.49
CA ASN A 127 -3.14 7.73 10.56
C ASN A 127 -4.58 7.43 10.92
N VAL A 128 -5.26 6.64 10.10
CA VAL A 128 -6.63 6.18 10.41
C VAL A 128 -6.61 5.28 11.64
N PHE A 129 -7.33 5.58 12.71
CA PHE A 129 -7.29 4.77 13.95
C PHE A 129 -8.65 4.17 14.32
N ALA A 130 -9.73 4.67 13.75
CA ALA A 130 -11.08 4.17 14.01
C ALA A 130 -12.00 4.36 12.80
N MET A 131 -13.10 3.62 12.82
CA MET A 131 -14.22 3.82 11.90
C MET A 131 -15.54 3.77 12.66
N LYS A 132 -16.56 4.44 12.14
CA LYS A 132 -17.94 4.37 12.64
C LYS A 132 -18.83 3.74 11.57
N TYR A 133 -19.56 2.72 11.96
CA TYR A 133 -20.52 2.04 11.08
C TYR A 133 -21.78 1.66 11.86
N GLN A 134 -22.96 1.90 11.29
CA GLN A 134 -24.25 1.66 11.96
C GLN A 134 -24.35 2.29 13.36
N ASN A 135 -23.80 3.50 13.51
CA ASN A 135 -23.73 4.26 14.76
C ASN A 135 -22.83 3.66 15.86
N GLU A 136 -22.11 2.58 15.59
CA GLU A 136 -21.13 1.98 16.50
C GLU A 136 -19.70 2.40 16.11
N MET A 137 -18.86 2.60 17.13
CA MET A 137 -17.44 2.93 16.96
C MET A 137 -16.59 1.66 17.00
N TYR A 138 -15.66 1.55 16.07
CA TYR A 138 -14.72 0.45 15.95
C TYR A 138 -13.29 0.99 15.86
N PHE A 139 -12.35 0.32 16.52
CA PHE A 139 -10.96 0.76 16.64
C PHE A 139 -10.00 -0.20 15.95
N TYR A 140 -9.02 0.34 15.22
CA TYR A 140 -8.04 -0.49 14.54
C TYR A 140 -6.93 -0.94 15.48
N ARG A 141 -6.66 -2.24 15.50
CA ARG A 141 -5.42 -2.78 16.06
C ARG A 141 -4.36 -2.80 14.97
N LYS A 142 -3.24 -2.12 15.20
CA LYS A 142 -2.15 -2.00 14.22
C LYS A 142 -0.83 -2.56 14.73
N ASN A 143 0.05 -2.93 13.80
CA ASN A 143 1.46 -3.13 14.13
C ASN A 143 2.25 -1.80 14.10
N LEU A 144 3.54 -1.87 14.43
CA LEU A 144 4.43 -0.70 14.47
C LEU A 144 4.57 0.00 13.11
N PHE A 145 4.36 -0.73 12.01
CA PHE A 145 4.50 -0.23 10.65
C PHE A 145 3.16 0.26 10.06
N GLY A 146 2.10 0.35 10.86
CA GLY A 146 0.81 0.89 10.46
C GLY A 146 -0.15 -0.11 9.80
N ASP A 147 0.21 -1.39 9.69
CA ASP A 147 -0.67 -2.41 9.12
C ASP A 147 -1.85 -2.67 10.05
N ILE A 148 -3.08 -2.62 9.54
CA ILE A 148 -4.29 -2.92 10.31
C ILE A 148 -4.44 -4.44 10.40
N LEU A 149 -4.15 -4.98 11.60
CA LEU A 149 -4.19 -6.40 11.92
C LEU A 149 -5.54 -6.87 12.45
N GLY A 150 -6.44 -5.94 12.77
CA GLY A 150 -7.76 -6.29 13.26
C GLY A 150 -8.61 -5.08 13.65
N ILE A 151 -9.85 -5.37 14.01
CA ILE A 151 -10.86 -4.38 14.41
C ILE A 151 -11.42 -4.78 15.77
N LEU A 152 -11.45 -3.82 16.70
CA LEU A 152 -11.96 -3.96 18.05
C LEU A 152 -13.27 -3.18 18.22
N ASP A 153 -14.16 -3.67 19.07
CA ASP A 153 -15.32 -2.90 19.54
C ASP A 153 -14.96 -1.88 20.64
N SER A 154 -15.95 -1.14 21.13
CA SER A 154 -15.78 -0.16 22.21
C SER A 154 -15.36 -0.74 23.56
N HIS A 155 -15.48 -2.07 23.74
CA HIS A 155 -15.08 -2.79 24.95
C HIS A 155 -13.69 -3.44 24.78
N GLY A 156 -13.04 -3.28 23.63
CA GLY A 156 -11.75 -3.87 23.31
C GLY A 156 -11.83 -5.34 22.84
N THR A 157 -13.02 -5.85 22.56
CA THR A 157 -13.22 -7.20 22.01
C THR A 157 -12.79 -7.23 20.54
N GLU A 158 -11.97 -8.20 20.17
CA GLU A 158 -11.58 -8.40 18.76
C GLU A 158 -12.74 -8.98 17.96
N LEU A 159 -13.18 -8.23 16.95
CA LEU A 159 -14.24 -8.64 16.02
C LEU A 159 -13.68 -9.12 14.67
N VAL A 160 -12.50 -8.62 14.26
CA VAL A 160 -11.90 -8.98 12.97
C VAL A 160 -10.41 -9.14 13.14
N LYS A 161 -9.84 -10.15 12.46
CA LYS A 161 -8.40 -10.37 12.33
C LYS A 161 -8.01 -10.44 10.86
N TYR A 162 -6.95 -9.71 10.50
CA TYR A 162 -6.32 -9.76 9.18
C TYR A 162 -4.90 -10.30 9.30
N GLU A 163 -4.52 -11.19 8.38
CA GLU A 163 -3.17 -11.71 8.27
C GLU A 163 -2.66 -11.47 6.85
N TYR A 164 -1.49 -10.85 6.71
CA TYR A 164 -0.90 -10.50 5.42
C TYR A 164 0.47 -11.17 5.24
N ASN A 165 0.90 -11.35 4.00
CA ASN A 165 2.32 -11.53 3.71
C ASN A 165 3.07 -10.19 3.78
N SER A 166 4.39 -10.22 3.58
CA SER A 166 5.25 -9.02 3.61
C SER A 166 4.95 -7.99 2.51
N TRP A 167 4.22 -8.37 1.47
CA TRP A 167 3.80 -7.51 0.36
C TRP A 167 2.36 -6.99 0.54
N GLY A 168 1.73 -7.24 1.68
CA GLY A 168 0.38 -6.76 1.98
C GLY A 168 -0.74 -7.59 1.34
N LYS A 169 -0.44 -8.76 0.76
CA LYS A 169 -1.46 -9.69 0.28
C LYS A 169 -2.15 -10.31 1.48
N LEU A 170 -3.48 -10.19 1.53
CA LEU A 170 -4.30 -10.81 2.57
C LEU A 170 -4.25 -12.34 2.41
N LEU A 171 -3.74 -13.02 3.43
CA LEU A 171 -3.66 -14.48 3.52
C LEU A 171 -4.89 -15.07 4.20
N ASN A 172 -5.40 -14.37 5.22
CA ASN A 172 -6.54 -14.83 6.00
C ASN A 172 -7.33 -13.65 6.57
N LEU A 173 -8.65 -13.82 6.61
CA LEU A 173 -9.62 -12.92 7.21
C LEU A 173 -10.51 -13.73 8.12
N THR A 174 -10.43 -13.47 9.43
CA THR A 174 -11.39 -14.02 10.39
C THR A 174 -12.30 -12.90 10.86
N ASP A 175 -13.61 -13.08 10.69
CA ASP A 175 -14.62 -12.08 11.04
C ASP A 175 -15.63 -12.69 12.02
N TYR A 176 -15.58 -12.23 13.26
CA TYR A 176 -16.49 -12.59 14.35
C TYR A 176 -17.67 -11.61 14.46
N SER A 177 -17.71 -10.55 13.64
CA SER A 177 -18.79 -9.59 13.65
C SER A 177 -20.06 -10.16 13.01
N SER A 178 -21.23 -9.74 13.48
CA SER A 178 -22.52 -10.12 12.90
C SER A 178 -22.88 -9.34 11.64
N ASN A 179 -22.13 -8.28 11.32
CA ASN A 179 -22.43 -7.34 10.23
C ASN A 179 -21.43 -7.37 9.06
N GLY A 180 -20.47 -8.30 9.08
CA GLY A 180 -19.47 -8.48 8.01
C GLY A 180 -18.45 -7.36 7.97
N LEU A 181 -18.08 -6.83 9.15
CA LEU A 181 -17.19 -5.69 9.32
C LEU A 181 -15.85 -5.85 8.60
N GLY A 182 -15.33 -7.09 8.55
CA GLY A 182 -14.01 -7.38 8.03
C GLY A 182 -13.87 -7.11 6.53
N ARG A 183 -14.91 -7.39 5.74
CA ARG A 183 -14.93 -7.05 4.30
C ARG A 183 -15.37 -5.60 4.05
N ARG A 184 -16.21 -5.04 4.93
CA ARG A 184 -16.66 -3.64 4.82
C ARG A 184 -15.54 -2.63 5.08
N ASN A 185 -14.60 -2.96 5.96
CA ASN A 185 -13.45 -2.12 6.22
C ASN A 185 -12.46 -2.13 5.03
N PRO A 186 -12.25 -0.98 4.36
CA PRO A 186 -11.31 -0.90 3.24
C PRO A 186 -9.87 -0.69 3.71
N PHE A 187 -9.64 -0.11 4.88
CA PHE A 187 -8.28 0.21 5.33
C PHE A 187 -7.57 -1.02 5.88
N ARG A 188 -6.47 -1.42 5.24
CA ARG A 188 -5.76 -2.69 5.51
C ARG A 188 -4.25 -2.50 5.68
N PHE A 189 -3.43 -3.11 4.84
CA PHE A 189 -1.97 -2.98 4.86
C PHE A 189 -1.54 -1.51 4.80
N LYS A 190 -0.64 -1.09 5.69
CA LYS A 190 -0.17 0.29 5.87
C LYS A 190 -1.26 1.37 6.02
N GLY A 191 -2.51 0.97 6.27
CA GLY A 191 -3.64 1.91 6.27
C GLY A 191 -4.04 2.39 4.87
N TYR A 192 -3.68 1.66 3.81
CA TYR A 192 -4.15 1.94 2.45
C TYR A 192 -5.58 1.44 2.24
N TYR A 193 -6.28 2.10 1.31
CA TYR A 193 -7.63 1.70 0.89
C TYR A 193 -7.55 0.49 -0.04
N TYR A 194 -8.07 -0.65 0.39
CA TYR A 194 -8.10 -1.88 -0.40
C TYR A 194 -9.43 -2.00 -1.16
N ASP A 195 -9.34 -2.02 -2.49
CA ASP A 195 -10.45 -2.38 -3.36
C ASP A 195 -10.55 -3.90 -3.42
N GLU A 196 -11.49 -4.46 -2.64
CA GLU A 196 -11.66 -5.91 -2.51
C GLU A 196 -11.99 -6.57 -3.84
N GLU A 197 -12.72 -5.86 -4.72
CA GLU A 197 -13.08 -6.31 -6.06
C GLU A 197 -11.87 -6.44 -6.99
N LEU A 198 -10.83 -5.61 -6.81
CA LEU A 198 -9.60 -5.65 -7.63
C LEU A 198 -8.53 -6.52 -7.00
N GLY A 199 -8.59 -6.74 -5.69
CA GLY A 199 -7.49 -7.31 -4.94
C GLY A 199 -6.30 -6.36 -4.79
N MET A 200 -6.51 -5.06 -4.97
CA MET A 200 -5.46 -4.04 -5.06
C MET A 200 -5.67 -2.92 -4.05
N TYR A 201 -4.59 -2.21 -3.74
CA TYR A 201 -4.64 -1.01 -2.90
C TYR A 201 -4.67 0.24 -3.77
N TYR A 202 -5.61 1.14 -3.48
CA TYR A 202 -5.64 2.48 -4.05
C TYR A 202 -4.84 3.43 -3.15
N LEU A 203 -3.75 3.98 -3.69
CA LEU A 203 -2.82 4.88 -3.00
C LEU A 203 -2.95 6.31 -3.52
N ASN A 204 -4.17 6.77 -3.81
CA ASN A 204 -4.46 8.10 -4.35
C ASN A 204 -4.02 8.36 -5.79
N SER A 205 -2.74 8.26 -6.11
CA SER A 205 -2.22 8.49 -7.48
C SER A 205 -2.14 7.19 -8.31
N ARG A 206 -1.89 6.07 -7.64
CA ARG A 206 -1.61 4.76 -8.27
C ARG A 206 -2.33 3.63 -7.57
N TYR A 207 -2.45 2.52 -8.28
CA TYR A 207 -2.90 1.23 -7.73
C TYR A 207 -1.69 0.32 -7.50
N TYR A 208 -1.61 -0.22 -6.29
CA TYR A 208 -0.60 -1.19 -5.89
C TYR A 208 -1.23 -2.59 -5.88
N ASP A 209 -0.63 -3.50 -6.63
CA ASP A 209 -1.00 -4.92 -6.64
C ASP A 209 -0.12 -5.69 -5.64
N PRO A 210 -0.68 -6.19 -4.52
CA PRO A 210 0.04 -6.98 -3.53
C PRO A 210 0.29 -8.44 -3.95
N GLU A 211 -0.46 -8.98 -4.92
CA GLU A 211 -0.21 -10.29 -5.52
C GLU A 211 1.09 -10.24 -6.33
N VAL A 212 1.19 -9.28 -7.24
CA VAL A 212 2.37 -9.10 -8.09
C VAL A 212 3.51 -8.43 -7.31
N GLY A 213 3.19 -7.58 -6.34
CA GLY A 213 4.14 -6.87 -5.48
C GLY A 213 4.69 -5.58 -6.09
N ARG A 214 3.87 -4.85 -6.87
CA ARG A 214 4.30 -3.63 -7.58
C ARG A 214 3.14 -2.71 -7.91
N PHE A 215 3.44 -1.46 -8.26
CA PHE A 215 2.45 -0.56 -8.87
C PHE A 215 2.09 -1.06 -10.27
N ILE A 216 0.83 -0.84 -10.67
CA ILE A 216 0.35 -1.24 -12.00
C ILE A 216 0.63 -0.17 -13.08
N SER A 217 0.75 1.10 -12.67
CA SER A 217 1.10 2.24 -13.52
C SER A 217 2.43 2.87 -13.06
N PRO A 218 3.16 3.54 -13.97
CA PRO A 218 4.45 4.13 -13.64
C PRO A 218 4.28 5.37 -12.76
N ASP A 219 5.38 5.76 -12.11
CA ASP A 219 5.46 7.06 -11.42
C ASP A 219 5.35 8.24 -12.40
N THR A 220 4.81 9.36 -11.92
CA THR A 220 4.75 10.60 -12.71
C THR A 220 6.14 11.21 -12.88
N THR A 221 6.43 11.79 -14.05
CA THR A 221 7.73 12.39 -14.36
C THR A 221 8.14 13.54 -13.43
N ASP A 222 7.18 14.23 -12.83
CA ASP A 222 7.43 15.35 -11.90
C ASP A 222 8.18 14.91 -10.63
N ILE A 223 8.08 13.63 -10.26
CA ILE A 223 8.82 13.03 -9.14
C ILE A 223 10.22 12.59 -9.57
N LEU A 224 10.43 12.40 -10.88
CA LEU A 224 11.71 12.02 -11.46
C LEU A 224 12.69 13.20 -11.58
N GLU A 225 12.22 14.46 -11.47
CA GLU A 225 13.08 15.65 -11.46
C GLU A 225 13.80 15.88 -10.11
N VAL A 226 13.44 15.12 -9.07
CA VAL A 226 14.01 15.26 -7.72
C VAL A 226 15.25 14.37 -7.50
N GLN A 227 15.57 13.44 -8.42
CA GLN A 227 16.71 12.52 -8.29
C GLN A 227 17.49 12.43 -9.62
N ASP A 228 18.80 12.74 -9.56
CA ASP A 228 19.67 12.96 -10.73
C ASP A 228 19.84 11.74 -11.68
N ASP A 229 19.46 10.52 -11.28
CA ASP A 229 19.75 9.30 -12.05
C ASP A 229 18.47 8.56 -12.51
N LEU A 230 17.99 8.93 -13.70
CA LEU A 230 16.83 8.33 -14.40
C LEU A 230 17.06 6.90 -14.92
N TYR A 231 18.31 6.47 -15.11
CA TYR A 231 18.63 5.28 -15.90
C TYR A 231 18.55 3.94 -15.14
N ASP A 232 18.46 3.97 -13.80
CA ASP A 232 18.49 2.79 -12.93
C ASP A 232 17.24 2.60 -12.04
N LYS A 233 16.16 3.36 -12.27
CA LYS A 233 14.94 3.30 -11.44
C LYS A 233 13.81 2.55 -12.15
N ASN A 234 13.29 1.52 -11.48
CA ASN A 234 12.08 0.83 -11.92
C ASN A 234 10.83 1.66 -11.53
N LEU A 235 10.19 2.27 -12.51
CA LEU A 235 9.05 3.19 -12.33
C LEU A 235 7.79 2.55 -11.73
N TYR A 236 7.75 1.23 -11.64
CA TYR A 236 6.64 0.47 -11.09
C TYR A 236 6.98 -0.16 -9.74
N ALA A 237 8.23 -0.06 -9.28
CA ALA A 237 8.66 -0.70 -8.04
C ALA A 237 7.93 -0.07 -6.84
N TYR A 238 7.33 -0.93 -6.01
CA TYR A 238 6.77 -0.49 -4.74
C TYR A 238 7.86 -0.52 -3.66
N CYS A 239 8.06 0.60 -2.98
CA CYS A 239 8.98 0.70 -1.84
C CYS A 239 10.39 0.19 -2.14
N ASP A 240 10.87 0.30 -3.39
CA ASP A 240 12.19 -0.21 -3.83
C ASP A 240 12.42 -1.67 -3.44
N ASN A 241 11.37 -2.48 -3.52
CA ASN A 241 11.34 -3.89 -3.12
C ASN A 241 11.58 -4.15 -1.62
N ASN A 242 11.39 -3.16 -0.74
CA ASN A 242 11.42 -3.32 0.72
C ASN A 242 10.11 -2.84 1.39
N PRO A 243 8.98 -3.53 1.18
CA PRO A 243 7.66 -3.15 1.72
C PRO A 243 7.53 -3.33 3.25
N VAL A 244 8.50 -3.99 3.88
CA VAL A 244 8.53 -4.20 5.34
C VAL A 244 8.97 -2.92 6.04
N MET A 245 10.07 -2.32 5.56
CA MET A 245 10.67 -1.14 6.19
C MET A 245 10.24 0.19 5.57
N ARG A 246 9.59 0.16 4.40
CA ARG A 246 9.20 1.36 3.66
C ARG A 246 7.69 1.39 3.38
N ILE A 247 7.15 2.59 3.32
CA ILE A 247 5.72 2.89 3.09
C ILE A 247 5.62 4.03 2.06
N ASP A 248 4.64 3.98 1.15
CA ASP A 248 4.34 5.02 0.17
C ASP A 248 2.88 5.49 0.35
N SER A 249 2.69 6.48 1.23
CA SER A 249 1.36 6.94 1.67
C SER A 249 0.54 7.64 0.57
N SER A 250 1.18 8.12 -0.49
CA SER A 250 0.53 8.86 -1.57
C SER A 250 0.66 8.19 -2.93
N GLY A 251 1.29 7.01 -2.98
CA GLY A 251 1.59 6.30 -4.21
C GLY A 251 2.55 7.10 -5.09
N ALA A 252 3.47 7.86 -4.52
CA ALA A 252 4.37 8.75 -5.26
C ALA A 252 5.82 8.56 -4.80
N VAL A 253 6.10 8.65 -3.50
CA VAL A 253 7.44 8.46 -2.97
C VAL A 253 7.36 7.69 -1.66
N TRP A 254 8.12 6.60 -1.58
CA TRP A 254 8.23 5.85 -0.34
C TRP A 254 9.10 6.59 0.70
N HIS A 255 8.82 6.35 1.97
CA HIS A 255 9.60 6.80 3.11
C HIS A 255 9.78 5.65 4.12
N LEU A 256 10.66 5.83 5.11
CA LEU A 256 10.87 4.83 6.16
C LEU A 256 9.64 4.73 7.07
N ALA A 257 9.26 3.50 7.39
CA ALA A 257 8.22 3.23 8.38
C ALA A 257 8.81 3.43 9.79
N VAL A 258 8.80 4.67 10.29
CA VAL A 258 9.20 4.99 11.67
C VAL A 258 8.00 4.85 12.59
N GLY A 259 8.04 3.85 13.48
CA GLY A 259 7.00 3.63 14.48
C GLY A 259 6.88 4.81 15.44
N ALA A 260 5.67 5.33 15.61
CA ALA A 260 5.39 6.44 16.50
C ALA A 260 5.56 6.05 17.99
N VAL A 261 6.74 6.27 18.57
CA VAL A 261 6.93 6.34 20.02
C VAL A 261 7.80 7.56 20.36
N VAL A 262 7.11 8.59 20.90
CA VAL A 262 7.57 9.74 21.69
C VAL A 262 8.30 10.90 20.97
N GLY A 263 7.60 12.04 20.93
CA GLY A 263 8.11 13.33 21.40
C GLY A 263 9.14 14.08 20.54
N VAL A 264 8.63 15.12 19.87
CA VAL A 264 9.34 16.33 19.38
C VAL A 264 9.80 16.33 17.91
N ALA A 265 9.21 17.31 17.23
CA ALA A 265 9.67 18.07 16.08
C ALA A 265 9.58 17.44 14.67
N THR A 266 8.57 17.95 13.98
CA THR A 266 8.42 18.26 12.55
C THR A 266 9.68 18.71 11.76
N GLN A 267 10.88 18.70 12.35
CA GLN A 267 12.16 18.87 11.65
C GLN A 267 12.81 17.51 11.26
N PHE A 268 12.24 16.38 11.69
CA PHE A 268 12.79 15.05 11.41
C PHE A 268 12.52 14.54 9.98
N VAL A 269 11.44 15.03 9.35
CA VAL A 269 10.87 14.45 8.12
C VAL A 269 11.58 14.92 6.85
N ALA A 270 12.09 16.17 6.83
CA ALA A 270 12.81 16.71 5.68
C ALA A 270 14.30 16.30 5.68
N ASP A 271 14.98 16.38 6.84
CA ASP A 271 16.44 16.25 6.89
C ASP A 271 16.92 14.78 6.83
N VAL A 272 16.14 13.82 7.33
CA VAL A 272 16.46 12.38 7.22
C VAL A 272 16.24 11.86 5.79
N GLY A 273 15.20 12.35 5.11
CA GLY A 273 14.93 12.04 3.70
C GLY A 273 16.03 12.56 2.78
N ILE A 274 16.52 13.78 3.02
CA ILE A 274 17.60 14.39 2.23
C ILE A 274 18.96 13.72 2.51
N GLY A 275 19.30 13.46 3.77
CA GLY A 275 20.61 12.90 4.13
C GLY A 275 20.85 11.46 3.63
N LEU A 276 19.84 10.60 3.68
CA LEU A 276 19.92 9.24 3.13
C LEU A 276 19.88 9.24 1.58
N ALA A 277 19.16 10.19 0.97
CA ALA A 277 19.11 10.34 -0.48
C ALA A 277 20.45 10.82 -1.07
N THR A 278 21.28 11.51 -0.29
CA THR A 278 22.65 11.92 -0.68
C THR A 278 23.74 10.88 -0.37
N GLY A 279 23.36 9.64 -0.02
CA GLY A 279 24.30 8.53 0.17
C GLY A 279 24.97 8.45 1.54
N SER A 280 24.53 9.23 2.53
CA SER A 280 25.03 9.10 3.91
C SER A 280 24.49 7.83 4.56
N SER A 281 25.30 7.16 5.38
CA SER A 281 24.85 5.99 6.14
C SER A 281 23.88 6.41 7.25
N PHE A 282 22.99 5.50 7.66
CA PHE A 282 22.03 5.75 8.75
C PHE A 282 22.71 6.24 10.04
N GLY A 283 23.90 5.73 10.34
CA GLY A 283 24.71 6.17 11.48
C GLY A 283 25.24 7.60 11.36
N GLU A 284 25.56 8.06 10.15
CA GLU A 284 26.03 9.44 9.91
C GLU A 284 24.90 10.46 10.02
N VAL A 285 23.71 10.13 9.49
CA VAL A 285 22.53 10.99 9.60
C VAL A 285 22.11 11.14 11.06
N ILE A 286 22.06 10.03 11.81
CA ILE A 286 21.72 10.04 13.25
C ILE A 286 22.79 10.74 14.09
N SER A 287 24.08 10.59 13.78
CA SER A 287 25.18 11.21 14.56
C SER A 287 25.37 12.70 14.30
N SER A 288 24.95 13.19 13.12
CA SER A 288 24.91 14.63 12.82
C SER A 288 23.78 15.37 13.55
N LEU A 289 22.74 14.64 13.96
CA LEU A 289 21.60 15.15 14.70
C LEU A 289 21.94 15.19 16.20
N SER A 290 22.19 16.39 16.70
CA SER A 290 22.51 16.64 18.12
C SER A 290 21.27 16.40 19.00
N LEU A 291 20.95 15.14 19.31
CA LEU A 291 19.91 14.81 20.28
C LEU A 291 20.49 13.91 21.39
N VAL A 292 20.52 14.47 22.60
CA VAL A 292 20.93 13.80 23.83
C VAL A 292 19.93 12.67 24.15
N VAL A 293 20.22 11.46 23.68
CA VAL A 293 19.52 10.26 24.16
C VAL A 293 20.25 9.75 25.39
N VAL A 294 19.66 9.97 26.58
CA VAL A 294 20.07 9.26 27.79
C VAL A 294 19.57 7.82 27.68
N VAL A 295 20.33 6.96 27.01
CA VAL A 295 20.15 5.51 27.12
C VAL A 295 20.82 5.06 28.42
N LYS A 296 20.01 4.87 29.47
CA LYS A 296 20.47 4.21 30.69
C LYS A 296 20.80 2.75 30.33
N HIS A 297 22.08 2.43 30.31
CA HIS A 297 22.61 1.07 30.16
C HIS A 297 21.92 0.12 31.14
N PHE A 298 21.30 -0.94 30.62
CA PHE A 298 21.19 -2.20 31.36
C PHE A 298 22.02 -3.25 30.63
N CYS A 299 23.23 -3.40 31.16
CA CYS A 299 24.10 -4.55 30.98
C CYS A 299 23.39 -5.77 31.57
N ASN A 300 23.41 -6.90 30.86
CA ASN A 300 23.47 -8.21 31.49
C ASN A 300 24.37 -9.11 30.63
N THR A 301 25.61 -9.19 31.09
CA THR A 301 26.56 -10.28 30.89
C THR A 301 25.97 -11.62 31.31
N TYR A 302 26.15 -12.66 30.51
CA TYR A 302 26.66 -13.98 30.89
C TYR A 302 27.30 -14.55 29.60
N GLY A 303 28.57 -14.97 29.58
CA GLY A 303 29.15 -15.97 30.47
C GLY A 303 29.18 -17.27 29.69
#